data_AF-A0A7Y6UIV8-F1
#
_entry.id   AF-A0A7Y6UIV8-F1
#
_cell.length_a   1.000
_cell.length_b   1.000
_cell.length_c   1.000
_cell.angle_alpha   90.00
_cell.angle_beta   90.00
_cell.angle_gamma   90.00
#
_symmetry.space_group_name_H-M   'P 1'
#
loop_
_entity.id
_entity.type
_entity.pdbx_description
1 polymer ?
#
loop_
_entity_poly.entity_id
_entity_poly.type
_entity_poly.pdbx_seq_one_letter_code
_entity_poly.pdbx_strand_id
1 'polypeptide(L)'
;MRFAFILALALAAVGGCHNDKQEVLEPGGPPPLPPASGTAVGYLIDAAGDLKLRDDQLTKLHAIDDSLAARNGQIDAQLRQIEKPVPGEELTPQQQKAGEKAPRYNNAPGASTITTEDSQKLRKIRDDNDSDALKQALATLDTDQQVRAKRILQDRGIALPGQKAQESSSSADGTPLPGMEP
;
A
#
# COMPACT_ATOMS: atom_id res chain seq x y z
N MET A 1 -20.12 70.10 -3.56
CA MET A 1 -18.75 70.67 -3.52
C MET A 1 -17.76 69.52 -3.55
N ARG A 2 -16.75 69.63 -4.41
CA ARG A 2 -15.66 68.65 -4.59
C ARG A 2 -14.62 68.88 -3.50
N PHE A 3 -14.14 67.84 -2.82
CA PHE A 3 -12.78 67.84 -2.26
C PHE A 3 -12.22 66.42 -2.29
N ALA A 4 -11.18 66.26 -3.10
CA ALA A 4 -10.28 65.12 -3.09
C ALA A 4 -9.14 65.42 -2.12
N PHE A 5 -8.75 64.42 -1.32
CA PHE A 5 -7.41 64.32 -0.76
C PHE A 5 -6.99 62.85 -0.81
N ILE A 6 -5.94 62.60 -1.59
CA ILE A 6 -5.20 61.35 -1.64
C ILE A 6 -4.13 61.44 -0.55
N LEU A 7 -4.03 60.43 0.32
CA LEU A 7 -2.75 60.07 0.92
C LEU A 7 -2.70 58.57 1.20
N ALA A 8 -1.60 57.98 0.75
CA ALA A 8 -1.30 56.56 0.74
C ALA A 8 -0.65 56.08 2.04
N LEU A 9 -0.50 54.75 2.08
CA LEU A 9 0.57 53.95 2.72
C LEU A 9 0.16 53.03 3.89
N ALA A 10 -0.12 51.78 3.48
CA ALA A 10 0.39 50.51 4.00
C ALA A 10 0.59 50.30 5.51
N LEU A 11 0.02 49.20 6.06
CA LEU A 11 0.79 48.02 6.50
C LEU A 11 -0.12 46.88 7.01
N ALA A 12 0.12 45.69 6.45
CA ALA A 12 0.00 44.33 6.98
C ALA A 12 -0.87 44.02 8.23
N ALA A 13 -1.87 43.15 8.02
CA ALA A 13 -2.32 42.14 8.97
C ALA A 13 -2.46 40.82 8.18
N VAL A 14 -1.42 39.98 8.15
CA VAL A 14 -1.27 38.75 8.94
C VAL A 14 -2.55 37.90 8.95
N GLY A 15 -2.51 36.78 8.23
CA GLY A 15 -3.53 35.73 8.36
C GLY A 15 -3.64 34.86 7.13
N GLY A 16 -2.69 33.94 6.93
CA GLY A 16 -2.80 32.93 5.88
C GLY A 16 -1.49 32.27 5.56
N CYS A 17 -0.90 31.54 6.53
CA CYS A 17 0.09 30.52 6.19
C CYS A 17 -0.62 29.44 5.37
N HIS A 18 -0.67 29.63 4.05
CA HIS A 18 -0.77 28.53 3.12
C HIS A 18 0.53 27.72 3.26
N ASN A 19 0.48 26.68 4.09
CA ASN A 19 1.42 25.58 3.93
C ASN A 19 0.94 24.79 2.71
N ASP A 20 1.37 25.26 1.55
CA ASP A 20 1.44 24.44 0.35
C ASP A 20 2.57 23.42 0.60
N LYS A 21 2.26 22.37 1.36
CA LYS A 21 3.13 21.21 1.44
C LYS A 21 2.85 20.38 0.19
N GLN A 22 3.47 20.80 -0.90
CA GLN A 22 3.91 19.85 -1.91
C GLN A 22 4.85 18.89 -1.19
N GLU A 23 4.35 17.73 -0.77
CA GLU A 23 5.17 16.64 -0.26
C GLU A 23 6.09 16.22 -1.41
N VAL A 24 7.30 16.79 -1.39
CA VAL A 24 8.45 16.23 -2.07
C VAL A 24 8.63 14.85 -1.45
N LEU A 25 8.31 13.80 -2.22
CA LEU A 25 8.62 12.42 -1.89
C LEU A 25 10.14 12.32 -1.70
N GLU A 26 10.62 12.47 -0.46
CA GLU A 26 11.99 12.12 -0.13
C GLU A 26 12.17 10.61 -0.37
N PRO A 27 13.12 10.20 -1.21
CA PRO A 27 13.45 8.78 -1.36
C PRO A 27 14.11 8.32 -0.06
N GLY A 28 13.31 7.76 0.86
CA GLY A 28 13.79 7.28 2.16
C GLY A 28 12.81 7.42 3.32
N GLY A 29 11.64 8.04 3.13
CA GLY A 29 10.59 8.06 4.17
C GLY A 29 10.06 6.65 4.48
N PRO A 30 9.63 6.38 5.73
CA PRO A 30 8.98 5.11 6.05
C PRO A 30 7.78 4.91 5.11
N PRO A 31 7.53 3.68 4.64
CA PRO A 31 6.42 3.42 3.74
C PRO A 31 5.12 3.92 4.37
N PRO A 32 4.21 4.52 3.58
CA PRO A 32 2.95 4.99 4.10
C PRO A 32 2.23 3.86 4.82
N LEU A 33 1.63 4.18 5.97
CA LEU A 33 0.92 3.19 6.77
C LEU A 33 -0.18 2.54 5.92
N PRO A 34 -0.43 1.23 6.11
CA PRO A 34 -1.55 0.57 5.47
C PRO A 34 -2.86 1.24 5.92
N PRO A 35 -3.91 1.21 5.09
CA PRO A 35 -5.18 1.80 5.45
C PRO A 35 -5.77 1.02 6.61
N ALA A 36 -6.66 1.64 7.38
CA ALA A 36 -7.25 1.01 8.56
C ALA A 36 -7.96 -0.32 8.24
N SER A 37 -8.51 -0.46 7.04
CA SER A 37 -9.16 -1.69 6.55
C SER A 37 -8.18 -2.72 5.99
N GLY A 38 -6.92 -2.33 5.74
CA GLY A 38 -5.91 -3.19 5.12
C GLY A 38 -6.19 -3.52 3.65
N THR A 39 -7.16 -2.85 2.99
CA THR A 39 -7.49 -3.10 1.57
C THR A 39 -6.99 -1.99 0.65
N ALA A 40 -6.84 -2.28 -0.65
CA ALA A 40 -6.48 -1.28 -1.63
C ALA A 40 -7.56 -0.16 -1.80
N VAL A 41 -8.84 -0.48 -1.56
CA VAL A 41 -9.94 0.49 -1.60
C VAL A 41 -9.85 1.47 -0.43
N GLY A 42 -9.35 1.02 0.73
CA GLY A 42 -9.09 1.85 1.89
C GLY A 42 -8.21 3.07 1.59
N TYR A 43 -7.20 2.93 0.73
CA TYR A 43 -6.38 4.08 0.30
C TYR A 43 -7.16 5.16 -0.45
N LEU A 44 -8.22 4.80 -1.18
CA LEU A 44 -9.08 5.77 -1.86
C LEU A 44 -9.99 6.50 -0.88
N ILE A 45 -10.43 5.81 0.18
CA ILE A 45 -11.23 6.37 1.27
C ILE A 45 -10.39 7.36 2.09
N ASP A 46 -9.16 6.95 2.46
CA ASP A 46 -8.23 7.82 3.19
C ASP A 46 -7.88 9.08 2.39
N ALA A 47 -7.85 8.99 1.06
CA ALA A 47 -7.62 10.11 0.15
C ALA A 47 -8.91 10.87 -0.26
N ALA A 48 -10.01 10.74 0.50
CA ALA A 48 -11.30 11.35 0.14
C ALA A 48 -11.21 12.87 -0.08
N GLY A 49 -10.40 13.57 0.73
CA GLY A 49 -10.15 15.01 0.61
C GLY A 49 -9.47 15.38 -0.71
N ASP A 50 -8.41 14.66 -1.08
CA ASP A 50 -7.62 14.90 -2.29
C ASP A 50 -8.41 14.56 -3.57
N LEU A 51 -9.23 13.52 -3.49
CA LEU A 51 -10.12 13.11 -4.57
C LEU A 51 -11.37 14.00 -4.66
N LYS A 52 -11.66 14.81 -3.64
CA LYS A 52 -12.88 15.60 -3.50
C LYS A 52 -14.12 14.71 -3.67
N LEU A 53 -14.15 13.61 -2.92
CA LEU A 53 -15.25 12.64 -2.99
C LEU A 53 -16.53 13.25 -2.45
N ARG A 54 -17.64 12.99 -3.15
CA ARG A 54 -18.97 13.27 -2.63
C ARG A 54 -19.37 12.22 -1.60
N ASP A 55 -20.28 12.57 -0.70
CA ASP A 55 -20.79 11.65 0.34
C ASP A 55 -21.37 10.36 -0.24
N ASP A 56 -22.04 10.43 -1.41
CA ASP A 56 -22.59 9.25 -2.08
C ASP A 56 -21.50 8.32 -2.63
N GLN A 57 -20.41 8.88 -3.13
CA GLN A 57 -19.24 8.13 -3.60
C GLN A 57 -18.51 7.50 -2.41
N LEU A 58 -18.31 8.28 -1.34
CA LEU A 58 -17.65 7.80 -0.12
C LEU A 58 -18.44 6.65 0.51
N THR A 59 -19.76 6.77 0.59
CA THR A 59 -20.65 5.70 1.08
C THR A 59 -20.50 4.42 0.25
N LYS A 60 -20.46 4.54 -1.08
CA LYS A 60 -20.26 3.37 -1.98
C LYS A 60 -18.87 2.75 -1.79
N LEU A 61 -17.83 3.56 -1.64
CA LEU A 61 -16.47 3.07 -1.43
C LEU A 61 -16.35 2.32 -0.10
N HIS A 62 -16.94 2.82 0.99
CA HIS A 62 -17.00 2.10 2.26
C HIS A 62 -17.71 0.74 2.11
N ALA A 63 -18.84 0.69 1.41
CA ALA A 63 -19.55 -0.58 1.18
C ALA A 63 -18.70 -1.60 0.37
N ILE A 64 -17.92 -1.12 -0.61
CA ILE A 64 -16.99 -1.97 -1.36
C ILE A 64 -15.83 -2.43 -0.47
N ASP A 65 -15.26 -1.53 0.33
CA ASP A 65 -14.16 -1.81 1.26
C ASP A 65 -14.55 -2.84 2.34
N ASP A 66 -15.70 -2.66 2.99
CA ASP A 66 -16.21 -3.58 4.00
C ASP A 66 -16.44 -4.99 3.42
N SER A 67 -17.03 -5.06 2.22
CA SER A 67 -17.27 -6.32 1.50
C SER A 67 -15.97 -7.00 1.07
N LEU A 68 -14.97 -6.22 0.64
CA LEU A 68 -13.66 -6.73 0.28
C LEU A 68 -12.91 -7.25 1.52
N ALA A 69 -12.87 -6.47 2.60
CA ALA A 69 -12.24 -6.85 3.85
C ALA A 69 -12.84 -8.15 4.42
N ALA A 70 -14.16 -8.30 4.37
CA ALA A 70 -14.83 -9.52 4.80
C ALA A 70 -14.42 -10.76 3.96
N ARG A 71 -14.39 -10.64 2.63
CA ARG A 71 -13.99 -11.73 1.74
C ARG A 71 -12.51 -12.10 1.90
N ASN A 72 -11.63 -11.10 1.94
CA ASN A 72 -10.20 -11.32 2.13
C ASN A 72 -9.89 -11.90 3.51
N GLY A 73 -10.58 -11.45 4.56
CA GLY A 73 -10.44 -12.00 5.91
C GLY A 73 -10.76 -13.49 6.01
N GLN A 74 -11.72 -13.98 5.22
CA GLN A 74 -12.02 -15.43 5.12
C GLN A 74 -10.88 -16.19 4.44
N ILE A 75 -10.32 -15.64 3.35
CA ILE A 75 -9.20 -16.25 2.63
C ILE A 75 -7.96 -16.28 3.52
N ASP A 76 -7.64 -15.18 4.20
CA ASP A 76 -6.50 -15.10 5.10
C ASP A 76 -6.61 -16.08 6.27
N ALA A 77 -7.84 -16.30 6.77
CA ALA A 77 -8.09 -17.33 7.77
C ALA A 77 -7.83 -18.74 7.23
N GLN A 78 -8.22 -19.04 6.00
CA GLN A 78 -7.94 -20.34 5.36
C GLN A 78 -6.44 -20.52 5.07
N LEU A 79 -5.76 -19.48 4.57
CA LEU A 79 -4.32 -19.50 4.34
C LEU A 79 -3.55 -19.85 5.62
N ARG A 80 -3.91 -19.23 6.76
CA ARG A 80 -3.30 -19.56 8.07
C ARG A 80 -3.52 -21.01 8.51
N GLN A 81 -4.56 -21.68 8.04
CA GLN A 81 -4.84 -23.08 8.38
C GLN A 81 -4.02 -24.06 7.53
N ILE A 82 -3.74 -23.71 6.27
CA ILE A 82 -3.10 -24.62 5.31
C ILE A 82 -1.60 -24.37 5.15
N GLU A 83 -1.15 -23.13 5.35
CA GLU A 83 0.26 -22.77 5.25
C GLU A 83 0.97 -23.14 6.55
N LYS A 84 1.80 -24.18 6.48
CA LYS A 84 2.66 -24.61 7.58
C LYS A 84 4.01 -23.90 7.46
N PRO A 85 4.64 -23.49 8.57
CA PRO A 85 6.03 -23.02 8.54
C PRO A 85 6.94 -24.06 7.89
N VAL A 86 7.93 -23.62 7.12
CA VAL A 86 8.98 -24.49 6.60
C VAL A 86 9.68 -25.15 7.79
N PRO A 87 9.79 -26.49 7.84
CA PRO A 87 10.51 -27.18 8.89
C PRO A 87 11.95 -26.66 8.94
N GLY A 88 12.45 -26.40 10.14
CA GLY A 88 13.83 -25.98 10.30
C GLY A 88 14.83 -27.05 9.98
N GLU A 89 16.04 -26.61 9.67
CA GLU A 89 17.21 -27.47 9.80
C GLU A 89 17.25 -28.03 11.23
N GLU A 90 17.10 -29.35 11.33
CA GLU A 90 17.36 -30.06 12.57
C GLU A 90 18.85 -29.91 12.88
N LEU A 91 19.17 -29.40 14.08
CA LEU A 91 20.55 -29.33 14.52
C LEU A 91 21.16 -30.73 14.53
N THR A 92 22.34 -30.87 13.95
CA THR A 92 23.10 -32.11 14.01
C THR A 92 23.43 -32.47 15.47
N PRO A 93 23.69 -33.76 15.80
CA PRO A 93 24.08 -34.17 17.14
C PRO A 93 25.32 -33.44 17.70
N GLN A 94 26.21 -32.94 16.83
CA GLN A 94 27.40 -32.16 17.22
C GLN A 94 27.03 -30.73 17.63
N GLN A 95 26.11 -30.09 16.91
CA GLN A 95 25.59 -28.76 17.24
C GLN A 95 24.78 -28.77 18.53
N GLN A 96 23.98 -29.82 18.75
CA GLN A 96 23.25 -30.01 20.01
C GLN A 96 24.22 -30.18 21.20
N LYS A 97 25.32 -30.92 21.02
CA LYS A 97 26.36 -31.06 22.05
C LYS A 97 27.13 -29.75 22.31
N ALA A 98 27.24 -28.88 21.31
CA ALA A 98 27.83 -27.54 21.44
C ALA A 98 26.90 -26.54 22.15
N GLY A 99 25.67 -26.95 22.51
CA GLY A 99 24.70 -26.10 23.21
C GLY A 99 23.93 -25.15 22.28
N GLU A 100 23.98 -25.36 20.96
CA GLU A 100 23.13 -24.61 20.03
C GLU A 100 21.66 -24.95 20.27
N LYS A 101 20.82 -23.91 20.29
CA LYS A 101 19.38 -24.05 20.47
C LYS A 101 18.73 -24.12 19.09
N ALA A 102 17.89 -25.11 18.88
CA ALA A 102 17.12 -25.21 17.65
C ALA A 102 16.28 -23.92 17.48
N PRO A 103 16.19 -23.36 16.26
CA PRO A 103 15.35 -22.22 16.00
C PRO A 103 13.90 -22.56 16.39
N ARG A 104 13.32 -21.74 17.29
CA ARG A 104 11.92 -21.88 17.69
C ARG A 104 11.03 -21.24 16.62
N TYR A 105 10.31 -22.07 15.88
CA TYR A 105 9.27 -21.60 14.96
C TYR A 105 8.08 -21.10 15.76
N ASN A 106 8.05 -19.80 16.02
CA ASN A 106 6.78 -19.12 16.23
C ASN A 106 6.24 -18.74 14.85
N ASN A 107 4.92 -18.85 14.65
CA ASN A 107 4.20 -18.37 13.46
C ASN A 107 4.26 -16.82 13.38
N ALA A 108 5.46 -16.25 13.40
CA ALA A 108 5.68 -14.83 13.35
C ALA A 108 5.49 -14.31 11.92
N PRO A 109 4.99 -13.07 11.75
CA PRO A 109 4.94 -12.43 10.43
C PRO A 109 6.32 -12.48 9.76
N GLY A 110 6.39 -13.01 8.53
CA GLY A 110 7.63 -13.16 7.77
C GLY A 110 8.31 -14.54 7.86
N ALA A 111 7.77 -15.50 8.63
CA ALA A 111 8.23 -16.88 8.58
C ALA A 111 7.93 -17.50 7.20
N SER A 112 8.93 -18.14 6.58
CA SER A 112 8.74 -18.88 5.33
C SER A 112 7.72 -20.00 5.55
N THR A 113 6.67 -20.04 4.74
CA THR A 113 5.66 -21.10 4.74
C THR A 113 5.86 -22.05 3.56
N ILE A 114 5.43 -23.30 3.71
CA ILE A 114 5.30 -24.22 2.58
C ILE A 114 4.10 -23.76 1.76
N THR A 115 4.40 -23.21 0.58
CA THR A 115 3.38 -22.87 -0.42
C THR A 115 2.88 -24.15 -1.10
N THR A 116 1.62 -24.49 -0.88
CA THR A 116 0.90 -25.58 -1.56
C THR A 116 0.10 -25.06 -2.75
N GLU A 117 -0.34 -25.95 -3.65
CA GLU A 117 -1.23 -25.56 -4.77
C GLU A 117 -2.50 -24.85 -4.27
N ASP A 118 -3.09 -25.33 -3.17
CA ASP A 118 -4.28 -24.72 -2.57
C ASP A 118 -3.99 -23.33 -2.01
N SER A 119 -2.82 -23.11 -1.41
CA SER A 119 -2.42 -21.77 -0.95
C SER A 119 -2.21 -20.79 -2.11
N GLN A 120 -1.69 -21.25 -3.25
CA GLN A 120 -1.57 -20.42 -4.44
C GLN A 120 -2.94 -20.06 -5.02
N LYS A 121 -3.88 -21.02 -5.04
CA LYS A 121 -5.26 -20.76 -5.47
C LYS A 121 -5.93 -19.71 -4.59
N LEU A 122 -5.81 -19.83 -3.27
CA LEU A 122 -6.37 -18.87 -2.33
C LEU A 122 -5.76 -17.47 -2.49
N ARG A 123 -4.44 -17.38 -2.65
CA ARG A 123 -3.75 -16.10 -2.93
C ARG A 123 -4.24 -15.48 -4.23
N LYS A 124 -4.39 -16.28 -5.28
CA LYS A 124 -4.96 -15.82 -6.56
C LYS A 124 -6.38 -15.29 -6.40
N ILE A 125 -7.25 -16.01 -5.67
CA ILE A 125 -8.62 -15.55 -5.42
C ILE A 125 -8.64 -14.21 -4.66
N ARG A 126 -7.73 -14.02 -3.70
CA ARG A 126 -7.56 -12.74 -2.99
C ARG A 126 -7.14 -11.62 -3.95
N ASP A 127 -6.17 -11.88 -4.81
CA ASP A 127 -5.71 -10.89 -5.81
C ASP A 127 -6.83 -10.54 -6.82
N ASP A 128 -7.60 -11.54 -7.25
CA ASP A 128 -8.77 -11.36 -8.12
C ASP A 128 -9.86 -10.51 -7.42
N ASN A 129 -10.13 -10.76 -6.13
CA ASN A 129 -11.05 -9.95 -5.33
C ASN A 129 -10.60 -8.48 -5.24
N ASP A 130 -9.30 -8.24 -5.02
CA ASP A 130 -8.73 -6.90 -4.96
C ASP A 130 -8.88 -6.18 -6.30
N SER A 131 -8.58 -6.86 -7.40
CA SER A 131 -8.73 -6.32 -8.76
C SER A 131 -10.16 -5.94 -9.09
N ASP A 132 -11.11 -6.83 -8.77
CA ASP A 132 -12.54 -6.62 -8.99
C ASP A 132 -13.08 -5.46 -8.14
N ALA A 133 -12.69 -5.40 -6.87
CA ALA A 133 -13.09 -4.32 -5.98
C ALA A 133 -12.52 -2.97 -6.42
N LEU A 134 -11.26 -2.91 -6.86
CA LEU A 134 -10.68 -1.68 -7.42
C LEU A 134 -11.40 -1.25 -8.70
N LYS A 135 -11.78 -2.19 -9.56
CA LYS A 135 -12.58 -1.89 -10.76
C LYS A 135 -13.94 -1.30 -10.39
N GLN A 136 -14.62 -1.88 -9.40
CA GLN A 136 -15.90 -1.36 -8.90
C GLN A 136 -15.73 0.02 -8.27
N ALA A 137 -14.71 0.21 -7.44
CA ALA A 137 -14.41 1.47 -6.77
C ALA A 137 -14.14 2.59 -7.78
N LEU A 138 -13.28 2.36 -8.77
CA LEU A 138 -13.00 3.33 -9.83
C LEU A 138 -14.26 3.68 -10.64
N ALA A 139 -15.16 2.74 -10.85
CA ALA A 139 -16.42 3.00 -11.55
C ALA A 139 -17.39 3.90 -10.76
N THR A 140 -17.20 4.08 -9.45
CA THR A 140 -17.97 5.05 -8.64
C THR A 140 -17.46 6.48 -8.76
N LEU A 141 -16.25 6.65 -9.30
CA LEU A 141 -15.55 7.93 -9.41
C LEU A 141 -15.80 8.58 -10.78
N ASP A 142 -15.80 9.91 -10.80
CA ASP A 142 -15.84 10.68 -12.04
C ASP A 142 -14.51 10.54 -12.79
N THR A 143 -14.49 10.82 -14.09
CA THR A 143 -13.29 10.63 -14.93
C THR A 143 -12.04 11.31 -14.38
N ASP A 144 -12.14 12.56 -13.93
CA ASP A 144 -11.01 13.29 -13.35
C ASP A 144 -10.54 12.70 -12.02
N GLN A 145 -11.47 12.19 -11.22
CA GLN A 145 -11.17 11.52 -9.96
C GLN A 145 -10.49 10.17 -10.22
N GLN A 146 -10.89 9.42 -11.24
CA GLN A 146 -10.24 8.16 -11.62
C GLN A 146 -8.77 8.34 -11.98
N VAL A 147 -8.40 9.43 -12.67
CA VAL A 147 -6.99 9.72 -13.00
C VAL A 147 -6.18 9.93 -11.73
N ARG A 148 -6.68 10.74 -10.79
CA ARG A 148 -6.01 10.99 -9.50
C ARG A 148 -5.96 9.73 -8.64
N ALA A 149 -7.05 8.97 -8.57
CA ALA A 149 -7.15 7.73 -7.81
C ALA A 149 -6.14 6.68 -8.30
N LYS A 150 -5.99 6.53 -9.62
CA LYS A 150 -4.99 5.63 -10.21
C LYS A 150 -3.57 6.03 -9.83
N ARG A 151 -3.26 7.34 -9.84
CA ARG A 151 -1.96 7.84 -9.40
C ARG A 151 -1.69 7.54 -7.93
N ILE A 152 -2.67 7.81 -7.05
CA ILE A 152 -2.56 7.49 -5.62
C ILE A 152 -2.27 6.00 -5.41
N LEU A 153 -3.02 5.12 -6.09
CA LEU A 153 -2.81 3.67 -5.99
C LEU A 153 -1.42 3.26 -6.50
N GLN A 154 -0.96 3.80 -7.62
CA GLN A 154 0.37 3.53 -8.17
C GLN A 154 1.50 4.01 -7.25
N ASP A 155 1.37 5.21 -6.67
CA ASP A 155 2.33 5.77 -5.72
C ASP A 155 2.43 4.90 -4.44
N ARG A 156 1.40 4.09 -4.15
CA ARG A 156 1.37 3.08 -3.07
C ARG A 156 1.79 1.68 -3.52
N GLY A 157 2.25 1.53 -4.77
CA GLY A 157 2.67 0.24 -5.33
C GLY A 157 1.53 -0.75 -5.60
N ILE A 158 0.28 -0.27 -5.65
CA ILE A 158 -0.89 -1.12 -5.91
C ILE A 158 -1.05 -1.34 -7.41
N ALA A 159 -1.11 -2.61 -7.81
CA ALA A 159 -1.36 -2.99 -9.19
C ALA A 159 -2.77 -2.56 -9.63
N LEU A 160 -2.86 -1.79 -10.71
CA LEU A 160 -4.14 -1.32 -11.24
C LEU A 160 -4.80 -2.36 -12.14
N PRO A 161 -6.14 -2.51 -12.08
CA PRO A 161 -6.87 -3.40 -12.96
C PRO A 161 -6.66 -3.00 -14.42
N GLY A 162 -6.18 -3.95 -15.24
CA GLY A 162 -5.91 -3.76 -16.67
C GLY A 162 -4.51 -3.23 -17.01
N GLN A 163 -3.66 -2.92 -16.02
CA GLN A 163 -2.23 -2.76 -16.24
C GLN A 163 -1.55 -4.11 -16.07
N LYS A 164 -0.79 -4.58 -17.08
CA LYS A 164 0.13 -5.69 -16.87
C LYS A 164 1.11 -5.25 -15.78
N ALA A 165 1.33 -6.10 -14.78
CA ALA A 165 2.30 -5.86 -13.72
C ALA A 165 3.58 -5.34 -14.37
N GLN A 166 3.89 -4.08 -14.13
CA GLN A 166 5.17 -3.54 -14.54
C GLN A 166 6.15 -4.23 -13.60
N GLU A 167 6.79 -5.30 -14.11
CA GLU A 167 7.93 -5.93 -13.48
C GLU A 167 8.78 -4.79 -12.95
N SER A 168 8.93 -4.75 -11.62
CA SER A 168 9.90 -3.87 -11.01
C SER A 168 11.21 -4.15 -11.72
N SER A 169 11.62 -3.25 -12.61
CA SER A 169 12.94 -3.24 -13.19
C SER A 169 13.87 -2.89 -12.03
N SER A 170 14.14 -3.90 -11.19
CA SER A 170 15.35 -3.97 -10.42
C SER A 170 16.46 -4.06 -11.46
N SER A 171 16.90 -2.92 -11.95
CA SER A 171 18.23 -2.76 -12.55
C SER A 171 19.24 -2.99 -11.43
N ALA A 172 19.35 -4.24 -10.99
CA ALA A 172 20.57 -4.79 -10.46
C ALA A 172 21.42 -5.20 -11.68
N ASP A 173 21.79 -4.20 -12.49
CA ASP A 173 22.96 -4.33 -13.35
C ASP A 173 24.14 -4.43 -12.37
N GLY A 174 24.59 -5.68 -12.18
CA GLY A 174 25.75 -6.04 -11.39
C GLY A 174 26.99 -5.38 -11.95
N THR A 175 27.17 -4.11 -11.63
CA THR A 175 28.44 -3.42 -11.80
C THR A 175 29.29 -3.84 -10.60
N PRO A 176 30.34 -4.67 -10.78
CA PRO A 176 31.23 -5.00 -9.68
C PRO A 176 31.87 -3.70 -9.17
N LEU A 177 31.97 -3.59 -7.83
CA LEU A 177 32.68 -2.50 -7.18
C LEU A 177 34.11 -2.42 -7.74
N PRO A 178 34.57 -1.24 -8.20
CA PRO A 178 35.94 -1.08 -8.66
C PRO A 178 36.89 -1.34 -7.48
N GLY A 179 37.69 -2.41 -7.55
CA GLY A 179 38.73 -2.69 -6.56
C GLY A 179 38.95 -4.16 -6.16
N MET A 180 38.21 -5.13 -6.71
CA MET A 180 38.52 -6.55 -6.54
C MET A 180 38.90 -7.17 -7.87
N GLU A 181 40.20 -7.20 -8.17
CA GLU A 181 40.78 -8.08 -9.19
C GLU A 181 41.00 -9.49 -8.60
N PRO A 182 41.01 -10.54 -9.46
CA PRO A 182 41.08 -11.94 -9.06
C PRO A 182 42.41 -12.37 -8.43
#